data_AF-A0A2S9F0X6-F1
#
_entry.id   AF-A0A2S9F0X6-F1
#
_cell.length_a   1.000
_cell.length_b   1.000
_cell.length_c   1.000
_cell.angle_alpha   90.00
_cell.angle_beta   90.00
_cell.angle_gamma   90.00
#
_symmetry.space_group_name_H-M   'P 1'
#
loop_
_entity.id
_entity.type
_entity.pdbx_description
1 polymer ?
#
loop_
_entity_poly.entity_id
_entity_poly.type
_entity_poly.pdbx_seq_one_letter_code
_entity_poly.pdbx_strand_id
1 'polypeptide(L)'
;MSGANTAPEREASPEPVPGLFTLVLHTHLPWLAHHGRWPVGEEWLYQSWSAAYLPLVRVLRTLAAEDRRHLVTLGITPVVAAQLDDPYCLQGMNHWLANWQLRALEAASIRTSSGGSPASEPKALRQFGSREHAEAERELTEFDTLWRHGASPVVRELLDNEVIELLGGPLAHPFQPLLNPRLREFALREGLADAGARFAHSPTGIWAPECAYAPGMEADYAAAGVGHFMVDGPSLRGDTSLGRP
;
A
#
# COMPACT_ATOMS: atom_id res chain seq x y z
N MET A 1 39.35 5.06 -65.63
CA MET A 1 39.07 5.52 -64.25
C MET A 1 37.57 5.41 -64.04
N SER A 2 37.12 4.28 -63.49
CA SER A 2 35.71 4.03 -63.16
C SER A 2 35.55 4.32 -61.66
N GLY A 3 34.76 5.34 -61.33
CA GLY A 3 34.51 5.75 -59.95
C GLY A 3 33.45 4.85 -59.33
N ALA A 4 33.83 4.09 -58.30
CA ALA A 4 32.90 3.36 -57.46
C ALA A 4 32.21 4.34 -56.50
N ASN A 5 30.89 4.40 -56.59
CA ASN A 5 30.02 5.21 -55.75
C ASN A 5 29.70 4.40 -54.48
N THR A 6 30.38 4.68 -53.37
CA THR A 6 30.05 4.10 -52.05
C THR A 6 28.91 4.89 -51.43
N ALA A 7 27.77 4.23 -51.23
CA ALA A 7 26.63 4.77 -50.51
C ALA A 7 27.00 5.06 -49.03
N PRO A 8 26.40 6.09 -48.41
CA PRO A 8 26.61 6.35 -46.99
C PRO A 8 26.01 5.21 -46.17
N GLU A 9 26.79 4.70 -45.21
CA GLU A 9 26.32 3.77 -44.19
C GLU A 9 25.13 4.39 -43.46
N ARG A 10 24.03 3.62 -43.36
CA ARG A 10 22.90 3.98 -42.50
C ARG A 10 23.42 4.03 -41.06
N GLU A 11 23.49 5.23 -40.51
CA GLU A 11 23.67 5.46 -39.08
C GLU A 11 22.63 4.60 -38.34
N ALA A 12 23.12 3.64 -37.55
CA ALA A 12 22.25 2.76 -36.78
C ALA A 12 21.40 3.63 -35.85
N SER A 13 20.07 3.55 -35.99
CA SER A 13 19.15 4.16 -35.03
C SER A 13 19.55 3.70 -33.62
N PRO A 14 19.67 4.62 -32.64
CA PRO A 14 20.01 4.22 -31.28
C PRO A 14 19.01 3.16 -30.81
N GLU A 15 19.50 2.07 -30.23
CA GLU A 15 18.63 1.07 -29.61
C GLU A 15 17.66 1.80 -28.68
N PRO A 16 16.34 1.54 -28.77
CA PRO A 16 15.38 2.23 -27.92
C PRO A 16 15.75 1.93 -26.47
N VAL A 17 16.15 2.98 -25.74
CA VAL A 17 16.40 2.89 -24.31
C VAL A 17 15.12 2.34 -23.69
N PRO A 18 15.16 1.15 -23.05
CA PRO A 18 13.98 0.64 -22.38
C PRO A 18 13.58 1.67 -21.32
N GLY A 19 12.37 2.22 -21.45
CA GLY A 19 11.83 3.12 -20.46
C GLY A 19 11.73 2.41 -19.10
N LEU A 20 11.96 3.16 -18.02
CA LEU A 20 11.77 2.66 -16.66
C LEU A 20 10.35 2.98 -16.21
N PHE A 21 9.67 1.97 -15.64
CA PHE A 21 8.37 2.13 -15.00
C PHE A 21 8.49 1.71 -13.55
N THR A 22 8.07 2.59 -12.64
CA THR A 22 7.99 2.31 -11.20
C THR A 22 6.55 2.50 -10.76
N LEU A 23 5.94 1.43 -10.24
CA LEU A 23 4.67 1.51 -9.54
C LEU A 23 4.95 1.77 -8.05
N VAL A 24 4.40 2.85 -7.51
CA VAL A 24 4.50 3.20 -6.09
C VAL A 24 3.11 3.09 -5.46
N LEU A 25 2.95 2.19 -4.47
CA LEU A 25 1.71 2.01 -3.73
C LEU A 25 1.88 2.54 -2.31
N HIS A 26 1.03 3.46 -1.88
CA HIS A 26 1.10 4.05 -0.54
C HIS A 26 0.00 3.52 0.38
N THR A 27 0.40 2.87 1.47
CA THR A 27 -0.49 2.24 2.45
C THR A 27 -0.57 3.10 3.70
N HIS A 28 -1.72 3.73 3.90
CA HIS A 28 -1.98 4.58 5.05
C HIS A 28 -3.42 4.49 5.54
N LEU A 29 -3.56 4.42 6.87
CA LEU A 29 -4.76 4.73 7.63
C LEU A 29 -4.33 5.46 8.91
N PRO A 30 -5.15 6.37 9.46
CA PRO A 30 -4.89 6.93 10.78
C PRO A 30 -5.00 5.85 11.86
N TRP A 31 -4.74 6.22 13.12
CA TRP A 31 -4.99 5.32 14.23
C TRP A 31 -6.51 5.15 14.45
N LEU A 32 -7.01 3.93 14.22
CA LEU A 32 -8.44 3.59 14.27
C LEU A 32 -8.78 2.70 15.48
N ALA A 33 -7.84 1.89 15.96
CA ALA A 33 -8.06 0.99 17.08
C ALA A 33 -8.60 1.73 18.31
N HIS A 34 -9.71 1.23 18.88
CA HIS A 34 -10.44 1.81 20.00
C HIS A 34 -11.13 3.18 19.74
N HIS A 35 -11.19 3.65 18.49
CA HIS A 35 -11.76 4.96 18.13
C HIS A 35 -13.05 4.84 17.31
N GLY A 36 -13.93 3.95 17.76
CA GLY A 36 -15.20 3.65 17.07
C GLY A 36 -15.05 2.50 16.07
N ARG A 37 -16.18 1.87 15.76
CA ARG A 37 -16.23 0.72 14.84
C ARG A 37 -16.78 1.09 13.47
N TRP A 38 -17.97 1.68 13.46
CA TRP A 38 -18.73 2.00 12.25
C TRP A 38 -19.52 3.30 12.45
N PRO A 39 -19.70 4.16 11.43
CA PRO A 39 -19.29 4.00 10.02
C PRO A 39 -17.85 4.42 9.72
N VAL A 40 -17.21 5.15 10.64
CA VAL A 40 -15.80 5.55 10.57
C VAL A 40 -15.11 5.02 11.81
N GLY A 41 -14.03 4.27 11.62
CA GLY A 41 -13.35 3.58 12.71
C GLY A 41 -12.67 2.30 12.24
N GLU A 42 -12.62 1.31 13.13
CA GLU A 42 -11.94 0.02 12.91
C GLU A 42 -12.40 -0.70 11.62
N GLU A 43 -13.66 -0.53 11.19
CA GLU A 43 -14.16 -1.09 9.93
C GLU A 43 -13.29 -0.71 8.73
N TRP A 44 -12.74 0.52 8.68
CA TRP A 44 -11.87 0.94 7.58
C TRP A 44 -10.56 0.16 7.54
N LEU A 45 -10.00 -0.16 8.71
CA LEU A 45 -8.81 -1.01 8.80
C LEU A 45 -9.11 -2.40 8.25
N TYR A 46 -10.19 -3.03 8.70
CA TYR A 46 -10.51 -4.40 8.30
C TYR A 46 -10.89 -4.51 6.83
N GLN A 47 -11.66 -3.55 6.29
CA GLN A 47 -11.99 -3.50 4.87
C GLN A 47 -10.75 -3.29 4.00
N SER A 48 -9.86 -2.37 4.39
CA SER A 48 -8.61 -2.14 3.64
C SER A 48 -7.70 -3.38 3.70
N TRP A 49 -7.64 -4.02 4.86
CA TRP A 49 -6.84 -5.23 5.04
C TRP A 49 -7.36 -6.39 4.19
N SER A 50 -8.67 -6.67 4.24
CA SER A 50 -9.26 -7.80 3.51
C SER A 50 -9.29 -7.58 1.99
N ALA A 51 -9.58 -6.36 1.55
CA ALA A 51 -9.82 -6.08 0.14
C ALA A 51 -8.58 -5.56 -0.62
N ALA A 52 -7.57 -5.04 0.09
CA ALA A 52 -6.37 -4.50 -0.55
C ALA A 52 -5.07 -5.17 -0.07
N TYR A 53 -4.86 -5.30 1.25
CA TYR A 53 -3.54 -5.73 1.74
C TYR A 53 -3.31 -7.24 1.57
N LEU A 54 -4.28 -8.09 1.98
CA LEU A 54 -4.19 -9.54 1.77
C LEU A 54 -4.06 -9.87 0.27
N PRO A 55 -4.91 -9.35 -0.64
CA PRO A 55 -4.80 -9.66 -2.06
C PRO A 55 -3.50 -9.16 -2.70
N LEU A 56 -3.02 -7.96 -2.34
CA LEU A 56 -1.76 -7.43 -2.84
C LEU A 56 -0.58 -8.33 -2.45
N VAL A 57 -0.47 -8.68 -1.17
CA VAL A 57 0.61 -9.55 -0.70
C VAL A 57 0.52 -10.93 -1.32
N ARG A 58 -0.67 -11.50 -1.49
CA ARG A 58 -0.85 -12.77 -2.22
C ARG A 58 -0.28 -12.70 -3.64
N VAL A 59 -0.57 -11.62 -4.37
CA VAL A 59 -0.02 -11.40 -5.72
C VAL A 59 1.51 -11.30 -5.67
N LEU A 60 2.06 -10.48 -4.78
CA LEU A 60 3.50 -10.30 -4.64
C LEU A 60 4.21 -11.60 -4.28
N ARG A 61 3.65 -12.40 -3.35
CA ARG A 61 4.21 -13.71 -2.97
C ARG A 61 4.12 -14.73 -4.09
N THR A 62 3.03 -14.73 -4.87
CA THR A 62 2.92 -15.59 -6.07
C THR A 62 4.02 -15.26 -7.08
N LEU A 63 4.22 -13.98 -7.36
CA LEU A 63 5.26 -13.53 -8.29
C LEU A 63 6.67 -13.78 -7.74
N ALA A 64 6.87 -13.63 -6.43
CA ALA A 64 8.14 -13.98 -5.77
C ALA A 64 8.45 -15.47 -5.86
N ALA A 65 7.45 -16.34 -5.75
CA ALA A 65 7.60 -17.79 -5.94
C ALA A 65 7.96 -18.17 -7.39
N GLU A 66 7.74 -17.27 -8.36
CA GLU A 66 8.24 -17.36 -9.73
C GLU A 66 9.64 -16.72 -9.91
N ASP A 67 10.36 -16.46 -8.81
CA ASP A 67 11.69 -15.80 -8.75
C ASP A 67 11.70 -14.38 -9.35
N ARG A 68 10.56 -13.67 -9.29
CA ARG A 68 10.50 -12.26 -9.71
C ARG A 68 10.83 -11.32 -8.55
N ARG A 69 11.62 -10.29 -8.85
CA ARG A 69 12.14 -9.29 -7.89
C ARG A 69 11.88 -7.88 -8.41
N HIS A 70 12.04 -6.90 -7.53
CA HIS A 70 11.91 -5.46 -7.81
C HIS A 70 10.57 -5.11 -8.47
N LEU A 71 9.48 -5.68 -7.94
CA LEU A 71 8.16 -5.62 -8.57
C LEU A 71 7.44 -4.29 -8.33
N VAL A 72 7.57 -3.74 -7.12
CA VAL A 72 6.84 -2.55 -6.69
C VAL A 72 7.58 -1.83 -5.57
N THR A 73 7.40 -0.52 -5.50
CA THR A 73 7.78 0.27 -4.33
C THR A 73 6.53 0.42 -3.44
N LEU A 74 6.62 -0.04 -2.19
CA LEU A 74 5.49 -0.08 -1.25
C LEU A 74 5.77 0.85 -0.07
N GLY A 75 5.00 1.93 0.04
CA GLY A 75 4.96 2.76 1.23
C GLY A 75 4.06 2.16 2.30
N ILE A 76 4.58 2.03 3.53
CA ILE A 76 3.78 1.61 4.68
C ILE A 76 4.03 2.61 5.81
N THR A 77 3.00 3.36 6.19
CA THR A 77 3.13 4.33 7.28
C THR A 77 3.34 3.63 8.64
N PRO A 78 4.16 4.18 9.56
CA PRO A 78 4.38 3.57 10.86
C PRO A 78 3.07 3.35 11.65
N VAL A 79 2.16 4.32 11.61
CA VAL A 79 0.84 4.22 12.27
C VAL A 79 -0.03 3.07 11.75
N VAL A 80 0.02 2.73 10.46
CA VAL A 80 -0.73 1.56 9.96
C VAL A 80 0.02 0.27 10.27
N ALA A 81 1.35 0.24 10.13
CA ALA A 81 2.17 -0.92 10.51
C ALA A 81 1.96 -1.32 11.98
N ALA A 82 1.88 -0.32 12.88
CA ALA A 82 1.59 -0.55 14.28
C ALA A 82 0.24 -1.22 14.52
N GLN A 83 -0.80 -0.82 13.79
CA GLN A 83 -2.12 -1.45 13.89
C GLN A 83 -2.16 -2.84 13.27
N LEU A 84 -1.41 -3.09 12.20
CA LEU A 84 -1.38 -4.40 11.54
C LEU A 84 -0.66 -5.48 12.36
N ASP A 85 0.09 -5.10 13.38
CA ASP A 85 0.77 -6.02 14.31
C ASP A 85 0.19 -5.98 15.73
N ASP A 86 -0.81 -5.13 15.97
CA ASP A 86 -1.42 -5.00 17.28
C ASP A 86 -2.34 -6.21 17.58
N PRO A 87 -2.19 -6.88 18.74
CA PRO A 87 -3.00 -8.06 19.07
C PRO A 87 -4.52 -7.80 19.09
N TYR A 88 -4.95 -6.60 19.48
CA TYR A 88 -6.37 -6.25 19.47
C TYR A 88 -6.87 -6.12 18.02
N CYS A 89 -6.13 -5.44 17.16
CA CYS A 89 -6.44 -5.35 15.73
C CYS A 89 -6.44 -6.72 15.04
N LEU A 90 -5.48 -7.60 15.36
CA LEU A 90 -5.42 -8.95 14.80
C LEU A 90 -6.65 -9.78 15.17
N GLN A 91 -7.06 -9.73 16.44
CA GLN A 91 -8.30 -10.37 16.89
C GLN A 91 -9.52 -9.78 16.18
N GLY A 92 -9.57 -8.44 16.07
CA GLY A 92 -10.64 -7.73 15.39
C GLY A 92 -10.76 -8.11 13.91
N MET A 93 -9.63 -8.25 13.21
CA MET A 93 -9.59 -8.65 11.81
C MET A 93 -10.10 -10.08 11.61
N ASN A 94 -9.66 -11.03 12.44
CA ASN A 94 -10.18 -12.41 12.39
C ASN A 94 -11.70 -12.44 12.61
N HIS A 95 -12.20 -11.74 13.64
CA HIS A 95 -13.64 -11.64 13.89
C HIS A 95 -14.39 -10.97 12.72
N TRP A 96 -13.81 -9.95 12.09
CA TRP A 96 -14.43 -9.26 10.96
C TRP A 96 -14.54 -10.20 9.74
N LEU A 97 -13.48 -10.93 9.40
CA LEU A 97 -13.47 -11.92 8.32
C LEU A 97 -14.49 -13.05 8.56
N ALA A 98 -14.54 -13.59 9.78
CA ALA A 98 -15.53 -14.61 10.15
C ALA A 98 -16.97 -14.08 10.01
N ASN A 99 -17.23 -12.85 10.45
CA ASN A 99 -18.54 -12.22 10.30
C ASN A 99 -18.88 -11.91 8.83
N TRP A 100 -17.90 -11.58 8.00
CA TRP A 100 -18.10 -11.45 6.55
C TRP A 100 -18.50 -12.79 5.94
N GLN A 101 -17.81 -13.88 6.26
CA GLN A 101 -18.14 -15.22 5.78
C GLN A 101 -19.57 -15.62 6.18
N LEU A 102 -19.97 -15.39 7.44
CA LEU A 102 -21.32 -15.69 7.92
C LEU A 102 -22.41 -14.91 7.17
N ARG A 103 -22.21 -13.59 6.99
CA ARG A 103 -23.16 -12.74 6.23
C ARG A 103 -23.23 -13.17 4.76
N ALA A 104 -22.10 -13.56 4.18
CA ALA A 104 -22.05 -14.05 2.81
C ALA A 104 -22.77 -15.41 2.66
N LEU A 105 -22.64 -16.30 3.64
CA LEU A 105 -23.37 -17.57 3.69
C LEU A 105 -24.87 -17.34 3.78
N GLU A 106 -25.29 -16.41 4.64
CA GLU A 106 -26.69 -16.01 4.76
C GLU A 106 -27.22 -15.55 3.38
N ALA A 107 -26.52 -14.60 2.74
CA ALA A 107 -26.87 -14.13 1.39
C ALA A 107 -26.93 -15.26 0.35
N ALA A 108 -26.00 -16.23 0.42
CA ALA A 108 -25.94 -17.40 -0.45
C ALA A 108 -27.15 -18.35 -0.27
N SER A 109 -27.89 -18.23 0.83
CA SER A 109 -29.01 -19.09 1.20
C SER A 109 -30.39 -18.44 1.05
N ILE A 110 -30.46 -17.13 0.75
CA ILE A 110 -31.72 -16.38 0.66
C ILE A 110 -32.66 -16.97 -0.40
N ARG A 111 -33.92 -17.19 -0.01
CA ARG A 111 -34.99 -17.71 -0.89
C ARG A 111 -36.13 -16.73 -1.14
N THR A 112 -36.26 -15.71 -0.29
CA THR A 112 -37.32 -14.70 -0.34
C THR A 112 -36.76 -13.37 -0.79
N SER A 113 -37.52 -12.60 -1.57
CA SER A 113 -37.10 -11.25 -1.94
C SER A 113 -37.06 -10.35 -0.69
N SER A 114 -36.01 -9.52 -0.60
CA SER A 114 -35.81 -8.56 0.50
C SER A 114 -36.06 -7.10 0.06
N GLY A 115 -36.47 -6.87 -1.18
CA GLY A 115 -36.68 -5.52 -1.71
C GLY A 115 -37.18 -5.49 -3.16
N GLY A 116 -37.54 -4.31 -3.65
CA GLY A 116 -38.09 -4.12 -5.00
C GLY A 116 -37.05 -3.96 -6.13
N SER A 117 -35.76 -4.10 -5.82
CA SER A 117 -34.68 -3.96 -6.81
C SER A 117 -34.29 -5.31 -7.41
N PRO A 118 -33.90 -5.39 -8.70
CA PRO A 118 -33.31 -6.59 -9.28
C PRO A 118 -32.10 -7.14 -8.49
N ALA A 119 -31.36 -6.27 -7.79
CA ALA A 119 -30.25 -6.68 -6.92
C ALA A 119 -30.71 -7.40 -5.63
N SER A 120 -31.96 -7.20 -5.22
CA SER A 120 -32.59 -7.83 -4.06
C SER A 120 -33.32 -9.13 -4.42
N GLU A 121 -33.31 -9.53 -5.69
CA GLU A 121 -33.89 -10.80 -6.13
C GLU A 121 -33.11 -11.97 -5.53
N PRO A 122 -33.80 -13.02 -5.03
CA PRO A 122 -33.12 -14.14 -4.37
C PRO A 122 -32.01 -14.77 -5.20
N LYS A 123 -32.17 -14.86 -6.53
CA LYS A 123 -31.13 -15.40 -7.40
C LYS A 123 -29.88 -14.51 -7.41
N ALA A 124 -30.04 -13.20 -7.49
CA ALA A 124 -28.94 -12.25 -7.51
C ALA A 124 -28.20 -12.25 -6.16
N LEU A 125 -28.94 -12.21 -5.05
CA LEU A 125 -28.39 -12.29 -3.70
C LEU A 125 -27.62 -13.60 -3.47
N ARG A 126 -28.13 -14.74 -3.95
CA ARG A 126 -27.41 -16.01 -3.81
C ARG A 126 -26.11 -16.03 -4.60
N GLN A 127 -26.12 -15.51 -5.83
CA GLN A 127 -24.90 -15.44 -6.65
C GLN A 127 -23.84 -14.53 -6.00
N PHE A 128 -24.27 -13.37 -5.48
CA PHE A 128 -23.42 -12.47 -4.73
C PHE A 128 -22.87 -13.16 -3.47
N GLY A 129 -23.74 -13.73 -2.64
CA GLY A 129 -23.36 -14.41 -1.40
C GLY A 129 -22.40 -15.58 -1.63
N SER A 130 -22.60 -16.39 -2.67
CA SER A 130 -21.65 -17.47 -3.00
C SER A 130 -20.27 -16.95 -3.36
N ARG A 131 -20.18 -15.83 -4.10
CA ARG A 131 -18.89 -15.19 -4.43
C ARG A 131 -18.22 -14.66 -3.17
N GLU A 132 -18.94 -13.86 -2.39
CA GLU A 132 -18.44 -13.24 -1.16
C GLU A 132 -18.01 -14.29 -0.14
N HIS A 133 -18.71 -15.44 -0.07
CA HIS A 133 -18.37 -16.50 0.86
C HIS A 133 -17.03 -17.15 0.48
N ALA A 134 -16.84 -17.46 -0.80
CA ALA A 134 -15.58 -18.00 -1.30
C ALA A 134 -14.43 -16.98 -1.12
N GLU A 135 -14.74 -15.69 -1.21
CA GLU A 135 -13.78 -14.63 -0.96
C GLU A 135 -13.39 -14.55 0.53
N ALA A 136 -14.37 -14.45 1.42
CA ALA A 136 -14.17 -14.43 2.86
C ALA A 136 -13.45 -15.66 3.37
N GLU A 137 -13.78 -16.85 2.85
CA GLU A 137 -13.11 -18.11 3.20
C GLU A 137 -11.62 -18.09 2.83
N ARG A 138 -11.30 -17.59 1.63
CA ARG A 138 -9.91 -17.45 1.18
C ARG A 138 -9.14 -16.45 2.05
N GLU A 139 -9.71 -15.27 2.30
CA GLU A 139 -9.06 -14.24 3.10
C GLU A 139 -8.89 -14.67 4.56
N LEU A 140 -9.87 -15.36 5.15
CA LEU A 140 -9.77 -15.94 6.49
C LEU A 140 -8.68 -17.00 6.56
N THR A 141 -8.62 -17.91 5.59
CA THR A 141 -7.58 -18.95 5.52
C THR A 141 -6.18 -18.34 5.41
N GLU A 142 -6.00 -17.33 4.54
CA GLU A 142 -4.72 -16.64 4.41
C GLU A 142 -4.36 -15.87 5.69
N PHE A 143 -5.32 -15.20 6.31
CA PHE A 143 -5.09 -14.49 7.56
C PHE A 143 -4.60 -15.44 8.66
N ASP A 144 -5.28 -16.57 8.84
CA ASP A 144 -4.95 -17.56 9.88
C ASP A 144 -3.61 -18.26 9.66
N THR A 145 -3.19 -18.40 8.39
CA THR A 145 -1.94 -19.11 8.04
C THR A 145 -0.74 -18.19 7.97
N LEU A 146 -0.91 -16.95 7.51
CA LEU A 146 0.19 -16.03 7.19
C LEU A 146 0.22 -14.78 8.09
N TRP A 147 -0.94 -14.21 8.43
CA TRP A 147 -1.02 -12.88 9.07
C TRP A 147 -1.38 -12.90 10.55
N ARG A 148 -1.74 -14.05 11.14
CA ARG A 148 -2.19 -14.16 12.54
C ARG A 148 -1.20 -13.61 13.58
N HIS A 149 0.06 -13.43 13.19
CA HIS A 149 1.15 -12.92 14.04
C HIS A 149 1.61 -11.51 13.62
N GLY A 150 0.80 -10.80 12.83
CA GLY A 150 1.12 -9.46 12.33
C GLY A 150 1.59 -9.43 10.87
N ALA A 151 1.60 -8.23 10.31
CA ALA A 151 2.13 -7.93 8.98
C ALA A 151 3.66 -7.91 8.93
N SER A 152 4.34 -7.57 10.04
CA SER A 152 5.81 -7.47 10.08
C SER A 152 6.57 -8.70 9.54
N PRO A 153 6.27 -9.95 9.95
CA PRO A 153 6.92 -11.12 9.36
C PRO A 153 6.65 -11.26 7.85
N VAL A 154 5.44 -10.90 7.41
CA VAL A 154 5.02 -11.01 6.01
C VAL A 154 5.74 -9.99 5.13
N VAL A 155 5.84 -8.74 5.58
CA VAL A 155 6.58 -7.68 4.88
C VAL A 155 8.07 -7.98 4.85
N ARG A 156 8.64 -8.55 5.92
CA ARG A 156 10.04 -9.01 5.95
C ARG A 156 10.34 -10.05 4.89
N GLU A 157 9.46 -11.04 4.71
CA GLU A 157 9.59 -12.03 3.64
C GLU A 157 9.68 -11.37 2.26
N LEU A 158 8.88 -10.33 2.01
CA LEU A 158 8.92 -9.59 0.74
C LEU A 158 10.21 -8.77 0.57
N LEU A 159 10.73 -8.20 1.66
CA LEU A 159 11.98 -7.42 1.65
C LEU A 159 13.22 -8.30 1.48
N ASP A 160 13.30 -9.40 2.23
CA ASP A 160 14.43 -10.34 2.17
C ASP A 160 14.57 -10.98 0.79
N ASN A 161 13.46 -11.12 0.06
CA ASN A 161 13.43 -11.62 -1.32
C ASN A 161 13.51 -10.51 -2.38
N GLU A 162 13.74 -9.26 -1.98
CA GLU A 162 13.83 -8.09 -2.87
C GLU A 162 12.59 -7.91 -3.77
N VAL A 163 11.43 -8.39 -3.32
CA VAL A 163 10.17 -8.31 -4.07
C VAL A 163 9.67 -6.87 -4.11
N ILE A 164 9.86 -6.16 -3.00
CA ILE A 164 9.47 -4.77 -2.83
C ILE A 164 10.66 -3.92 -2.42
N GLU A 165 10.62 -2.65 -2.79
CA GLU A 165 11.28 -1.59 -2.04
C GLU A 165 10.31 -1.05 -1.00
N LEU A 166 10.74 -0.90 0.27
CA LEU A 166 9.92 -0.28 1.31
C LEU A 166 10.19 1.23 1.37
N LEU A 167 9.11 2.03 1.32
CA LEU A 167 9.18 3.42 1.71
C LEU A 167 8.65 3.60 3.14
N GLY A 168 9.47 4.23 3.97
CA GLY A 168 9.07 4.65 5.30
C GLY A 168 8.33 5.98 5.28
N GLY A 169 8.26 6.62 6.45
CA GLY A 169 7.72 7.96 6.57
C GLY A 169 7.57 8.37 8.03
N PRO A 170 7.05 9.58 8.29
CA PRO A 170 6.87 10.05 9.65
C PRO A 170 5.76 9.29 10.39
N LEU A 171 5.91 9.14 11.71
CA LEU A 171 5.08 8.30 12.59
C LEU A 171 3.58 8.23 12.25
N ALA A 172 2.92 9.39 12.18
CA ALA A 172 1.47 9.49 12.07
C ALA A 172 1.01 10.17 10.78
N HIS A 173 1.84 10.16 9.73
CA HIS A 173 1.54 10.79 8.44
C HIS A 173 1.10 12.28 8.53
N PRO A 174 1.78 13.14 9.34
CA PRO A 174 1.39 14.54 9.50
C PRO A 174 1.66 15.34 8.22
N PHE A 175 0.86 16.37 7.95
CA PHE A 175 1.12 17.34 6.90
C PHE A 175 2.38 18.17 7.23
N GLN A 176 3.53 17.72 6.74
CA GLN A 176 4.85 18.19 7.17
C GLN A 176 5.14 19.68 6.92
N PRO A 177 4.68 20.33 5.83
CA PRO A 177 4.99 21.74 5.57
C PRO A 177 4.49 22.72 6.64
N LEU A 178 3.41 22.37 7.35
CA LEU A 178 2.83 23.21 8.41
C LEU A 178 3.27 22.81 9.83
N LEU A 179 4.08 21.76 9.93
CA LEU A 179 4.51 21.23 11.22
C LEU A 179 5.74 22.02 11.72
N ASN A 180 5.83 22.22 13.04
CA ASN A 180 7.03 22.80 13.65
C ASN A 180 8.26 21.96 13.24
N PRO A 181 9.39 22.57 12.80
CA PRO A 181 10.55 21.82 12.32
C PRO A 181 11.06 20.74 13.29
N ARG A 182 11.01 21.00 14.61
CA ARG A 182 11.41 20.02 15.63
C ARG A 182 10.47 18.82 15.69
N LEU A 183 9.17 19.03 15.48
CA LEU A 183 8.19 17.94 15.45
C LEU A 183 8.27 17.15 14.13
N ARG A 184 8.60 17.83 13.02
CA ARG A 184 8.83 17.18 11.72
C ARG A 184 10.04 16.24 11.77
N GLU A 185 11.18 16.73 12.25
CA GLU A 185 12.39 15.92 12.43
C GLU A 185 12.11 14.72 13.35
N PHE A 186 11.51 14.97 14.53
CA PHE A 186 11.16 13.92 15.47
C PHE A 186 10.26 12.85 14.83
N ALA A 187 9.17 13.27 14.17
CA ALA A 187 8.22 12.33 13.57
C ALA A 187 8.87 11.48 12.48
N LEU A 188 9.76 12.06 11.67
CA LEU A 188 10.49 11.34 10.63
C LEU A 188 11.47 10.33 11.22
N ARG A 189 12.33 10.77 12.14
CA ARG A 189 13.37 9.94 12.74
C ARG A 189 12.78 8.74 13.49
N GLU A 190 11.74 8.98 14.31
CA GLU A 190 11.06 7.89 15.01
C GLU A 190 10.27 6.98 14.08
N GLY A 191 9.71 7.51 12.99
CA GLY A 191 9.02 6.70 11.98
C GLY A 191 9.95 5.74 11.24
N LEU A 192 11.15 6.20 10.88
CA LEU A 192 12.19 5.34 10.29
C LEU A 192 12.72 4.31 11.30
N ALA A 193 12.84 4.69 12.58
CA ALA A 193 13.24 3.76 13.63
C ALA A 193 12.19 2.66 13.89
N ASP A 194 10.89 2.99 13.86
CA ASP A 194 9.80 2.00 13.96
C ASP A 194 9.85 1.00 12.82
N ALA A 195 10.05 1.47 11.57
CA ALA A 195 10.24 0.60 10.41
C ALA A 195 11.45 -0.34 10.60
N GLY A 196 12.58 0.20 11.07
CA GLY A 196 13.77 -0.59 11.41
C GLY A 196 13.50 -1.67 12.45
N ALA A 197 12.75 -1.35 13.50
CA ALA A 197 12.40 -2.30 14.56
C ALA A 197 11.43 -3.40 14.10
N ARG A 198 10.41 -3.06 13.30
CA ARG A 198 9.42 -4.02 12.77
C ARG A 198 9.96 -4.91 11.69
N PHE A 199 10.58 -4.29 10.70
CA PHE A 199 10.93 -4.93 9.44
C PHE A 199 12.38 -5.37 9.39
N ALA A 200 13.19 -5.12 10.43
CA ALA A 200 14.63 -5.34 10.41
C ALA A 200 15.31 -4.69 9.18
N HIS A 201 14.70 -3.63 8.66
CA HIS A 201 15.09 -2.94 7.44
C HIS A 201 14.88 -1.44 7.65
N SER A 202 15.91 -0.64 7.39
CA SER A 202 15.83 0.82 7.46
C SER A 202 15.52 1.37 6.07
N PRO A 203 14.32 1.94 5.84
CA PRO A 203 13.96 2.49 4.54
C PRO A 203 14.92 3.61 4.13
N THR A 204 15.42 3.57 2.90
CA THR A 204 16.24 4.64 2.30
C THR A 204 15.39 5.65 1.52
N GLY A 205 14.11 5.34 1.31
CA GLY A 205 13.11 6.22 0.73
C GLY A 205 11.93 6.47 1.67
N ILE A 206 11.21 7.56 1.43
CA ILE A 206 9.97 7.85 2.15
C ILE A 206 8.83 8.21 1.20
N TRP A 207 7.62 7.88 1.63
CA TRP A 207 6.44 8.61 1.20
C TRP A 207 6.27 9.85 2.07
N ALA A 208 6.56 11.03 1.52
CA ALA A 208 6.23 12.29 2.16
C ALA A 208 4.69 12.41 2.25
N PRO A 209 4.09 12.62 3.44
CA PRO A 209 2.64 12.69 3.57
C PRO A 209 2.01 13.67 2.60
N GLU A 210 1.00 13.19 1.85
CA GLU A 210 0.32 13.93 0.77
C GLU A 210 1.23 14.43 -0.36
N CYS A 211 2.42 13.85 -0.53
CA CYS A 211 3.50 14.40 -1.36
C CYS A 211 3.78 15.88 -1.04
N ALA A 212 3.46 16.30 0.19
CA ALA A 212 3.50 17.69 0.62
C ALA A 212 4.94 18.08 0.93
N TYR A 213 5.41 19.10 0.23
CA TYR A 213 6.80 19.51 0.25
C TYR A 213 6.90 21.04 0.36
N ALA A 214 7.88 21.48 1.14
CA ALA A 214 8.34 22.85 1.17
C ALA A 214 9.87 22.85 0.96
N PRO A 215 10.41 23.81 0.19
CA PRO A 215 11.86 23.91 -0.01
C PRO A 215 12.63 23.92 1.31
N GLY A 216 13.72 23.15 1.36
CA GLY A 216 14.54 22.92 2.55
C GLY A 216 14.22 21.62 3.29
N MET A 217 13.05 21.01 3.08
CA MET A 217 12.71 19.72 3.70
C MET A 217 13.60 18.56 3.24
N GLU A 218 14.15 18.64 2.02
CA GLU A 218 15.14 17.71 1.48
C GLU A 218 16.42 17.63 2.31
N ALA A 219 16.80 18.71 3.00
CA ALA A 219 17.95 18.71 3.90
C ALA A 219 17.66 17.93 5.19
N ASP A 220 16.46 18.08 5.75
CA ASP A 220 16.01 17.30 6.91
C ASP A 220 15.92 15.80 6.55
N TYR A 221 15.43 15.49 5.34
CA TYR A 221 15.37 14.12 4.83
C TYR A 221 16.76 13.51 4.67
N ALA A 222 17.68 14.22 4.01
CA ALA A 222 19.05 13.76 3.82
C ALA A 222 19.77 13.56 5.16
N ALA A 223 19.54 14.45 6.15
CA ALA A 223 20.09 14.29 7.50
C ALA A 223 19.56 13.04 8.23
N ALA A 224 18.33 12.61 7.91
CA ALA A 224 17.74 11.37 8.40
C ALA A 224 18.14 10.12 7.58
N GLY A 225 19.01 10.26 6.57
CA GLY A 225 19.46 9.15 5.72
C GLY A 225 18.49 8.80 4.58
N VAL A 226 17.49 9.64 4.32
CA VAL A 226 16.55 9.45 3.21
C VAL A 226 17.18 9.96 1.91
N GLY A 227 17.32 9.07 0.94
CA GLY A 227 17.92 9.35 -0.37
C GLY A 227 16.90 9.73 -1.46
N HIS A 228 15.64 9.33 -1.31
CA HIS A 228 14.60 9.65 -2.30
C HIS A 228 13.20 9.76 -1.66
N PHE A 229 12.34 10.55 -2.31
CA PHE A 229 10.96 10.78 -1.92
C PHE A 229 10.14 11.25 -3.13
N MET A 230 8.82 11.20 -3.02
CA MET A 230 7.92 11.62 -4.10
C MET A 230 7.40 13.03 -3.85
N VAL A 231 7.24 13.76 -4.95
CA VAL A 231 6.57 15.06 -5.01
C VAL A 231 5.62 15.05 -6.21
N ASP A 232 4.58 15.86 -6.15
CA ASP A 232 3.69 16.02 -7.30
C ASP A 232 4.41 16.74 -8.46
N GLY A 233 4.06 16.40 -9.70
CA GLY A 233 4.69 16.92 -10.92
C GLY A 233 4.78 18.45 -10.99
N PRO A 234 3.72 19.21 -10.63
CA PRO A 234 3.76 20.66 -10.52
C PRO A 234 4.86 21.21 -9.60
N SER A 235 5.19 20.49 -8.52
CA SER A 235 6.21 20.90 -7.55
C SER A 235 7.62 20.89 -8.15
N LEU A 236 7.88 20.04 -9.15
CA LEU A 236 9.18 19.97 -9.84
C LEU A 236 9.33 20.98 -10.96
N ARG A 237 8.22 21.34 -11.63
CA ARG A 237 8.25 22.16 -12.85
C ARG A 237 7.81 23.61 -12.64
N GLY A 238 7.32 23.95 -11.45
CA GLY A 238 6.80 25.29 -11.17
C GLY A 238 5.41 25.56 -11.77
N ASP A 239 4.77 24.56 -12.39
CA ASP A 239 3.42 24.63 -12.97
C ASP A 239 2.33 24.39 -11.90
N THR A 240 2.52 24.94 -10.70
CA THR A 240 1.47 24.90 -9.67
C THR A 240 0.32 25.80 -10.10
N SER A 241 -0.89 25.25 -10.20
CA SER A 241 -2.08 26.10 -10.24
C SER A 241 -2.06 26.92 -8.95
N LEU A 242 -1.96 28.24 -9.08
CA LEU A 242 -2.19 29.14 -7.94
C LEU A 242 -3.54 28.75 -7.36
N GLY A 243 -3.55 28.22 -6.13
CA GLY A 243 -4.76 28.12 -5.33
C GLY A 243 -5.27 29.54 -5.14
N ARG A 244 -6.13 29.98 -6.06
CA ARG A 244 -6.78 31.28 -5.96
C ARG A 244 -7.83 31.13 -4.86
N PRO A 245 -7.79 31.96 -3.81
CA PRO A 245 -8.80 31.97 -2.77
C PRO A 245 -10.19 32.31 -3.32
#